data_AF-A0A2S2QJY1-F1
#
_entry.id   AF-A0A2S2QJY1-F1
#
_cell.length_a   1.000
_cell.length_b   1.000
_cell.length_c   1.000
_cell.angle_alpha   90.00
_cell.angle_beta   90.00
_cell.angle_gamma   90.00
#
_symmetry.space_group_name_H-M   'P 1'
#
loop_
_entity.id
_entity.type
_entity.pdbx_description
1 polymer ?
#
loop_
_entity_poly.entity_id
_entity_poly.type
_entity_poly.pdbx_seq_one_letter_code
_entity_poly.pdbx_strand_id
1 'polypeptide(L)'
;MWLKFNSSPTVTAVKDTHLALYSLPFPAVNICPMDKIKRTEAHEYVAARTNDSYHESELDNFLNVLTLFQHPLYSRMLSYLNNGMEGFLAKLTNINITDFMLKVMPTCDEIFNACFWIGHSYNCCDLFSLQRSEEGFCYSFNSLTSVKNLPCPMHFSTLENDIDTVQSDFDSVLNATDFECKLRRNTAAGSTSGLQIFFKRFNHSERLINASKITGQMAVRVQVFFVNEYPESGMGSIVTAKKGTKLSIMVKPFVTISTDAIKHLPVVERFCYFPDEKHLSVSKVYTQKSCLIECRLDYLQKKCHCRPYYFNMLDNRIQICNSTQLLCIAQHNSELRFYSPPIGNTRGFLLTERKSPMNCSECLPTCHESVYDLDMDYSLDSQPLTRSSYGSVDIFYRNEGAVKYERDVTFGWIDLLVSFGGIAGLFLGFSLLTIIEFVYWGMKFLTYQYIRYSSSRNKISPEY
;
A
#
# COMPACT_ATOMS: atom_id res chain seq x y z
N MET A 1 8.99 28.58 23.09
CA MET A 1 7.94 28.54 22.06
C MET A 1 8.53 28.34 20.67
N TRP A 2 9.40 29.25 20.20
CA TRP A 2 10.12 29.12 18.92
C TRP A 2 10.82 27.76 18.71
N LEU A 3 11.55 27.27 19.72
CA LEU A 3 12.20 25.96 19.62
C LEU A 3 11.22 24.80 19.42
N LYS A 4 10.04 24.84 20.06
CA LYS A 4 8.99 23.81 19.93
C LYS A 4 8.27 23.91 18.58
N PHE A 5 8.03 25.13 18.09
CA PHE A 5 7.53 25.40 16.74
C PHE A 5 8.47 24.80 15.68
N ASN A 6 9.79 25.00 15.84
CA ASN A 6 10.78 24.49 14.91
C ASN A 6 11.03 22.98 15.04
N SER A 7 10.92 22.40 16.24
CA SER A 7 11.24 20.99 16.48
C SER A 7 10.07 20.02 16.26
N SER A 8 8.82 20.48 16.35
CA SER A 8 7.63 19.62 16.27
C SER A 8 6.43 20.40 15.71
N PRO A 9 6.39 20.64 14.39
CA PRO A 9 5.40 21.51 13.75
C PRO A 9 4.00 20.89 13.66
N THR A 10 3.85 19.58 13.90
CA THR A 10 2.56 18.87 13.79
C THR A 10 2.24 18.09 15.05
N VAL A 11 0.93 17.96 15.35
CA VAL A 11 0.37 17.15 16.44
C VAL A 11 -0.76 16.29 15.90
N THR A 12 -0.87 15.07 16.40
CA THR A 12 -1.97 14.17 16.09
C THR A 12 -2.81 13.96 17.33
N ALA A 13 -4.12 14.16 17.23
CA ALA A 13 -5.09 13.95 18.30
C ALA A 13 -6.25 13.06 17.83
N VAL A 14 -6.94 12.43 18.77
CA VAL A 14 -8.19 11.71 18.47
C VAL A 14 -9.29 12.74 18.28
N LYS A 15 -9.89 12.80 17.09
CA LYS A 15 -11.02 13.69 16.77
C LYS A 15 -12.36 13.02 17.06
N ASP A 16 -12.48 11.75 16.69
CA ASP A 16 -13.70 10.97 16.87
C ASP A 16 -13.33 9.51 17.20
N THR A 17 -14.00 8.90 18.16
CA THR A 17 -13.81 7.48 18.51
C THR A 17 -14.88 6.57 17.89
N HIS A 18 -15.93 7.14 17.29
CA HIS A 18 -17.09 6.45 16.72
C HIS A 18 -17.46 7.00 15.34
N LEU A 19 -16.48 7.17 14.46
CA LEU A 19 -16.75 7.51 13.06
C LEU A 19 -17.58 6.39 12.42
N ALA A 20 -18.71 6.74 11.81
CA ALA A 20 -19.66 5.77 11.30
C ALA A 20 -19.08 4.91 10.17
N LEU A 21 -19.27 3.58 10.25
CA LEU A 21 -18.65 2.64 9.31
C LEU A 21 -19.05 2.85 7.85
N TYR A 22 -20.26 3.35 7.58
CA TYR A 22 -20.70 3.61 6.20
C TYR A 22 -19.87 4.69 5.51
N SER A 23 -19.23 5.60 6.26
CA SER A 23 -18.35 6.62 5.68
C SER A 23 -17.01 6.05 5.25
N LEU A 24 -16.71 4.78 5.58
CA LEU A 24 -15.48 4.09 5.19
C LEU A 24 -15.77 2.95 4.21
N PRO A 25 -14.92 2.75 3.19
CA PRO A 25 -14.99 1.54 2.38
C PRO A 25 -14.66 0.32 3.24
N PHE A 26 -15.37 -0.79 2.99
CA PHE A 26 -14.95 -2.08 3.54
C PHE A 26 -13.53 -2.39 3.04
N PRO A 27 -12.64 -2.98 3.86
CA PRO A 27 -11.30 -3.29 3.40
C PRO A 27 -11.28 -4.14 2.14
N ALA A 28 -10.22 -4.02 1.35
CA ALA A 28 -9.94 -4.96 0.30
C ALA A 28 -9.45 -6.28 0.91
N VAL A 29 -9.95 -7.39 0.37
CA VAL A 29 -9.60 -8.75 0.85
C VAL A 29 -9.00 -9.53 -0.30
N ASN A 30 -7.71 -9.86 -0.22
CA ASN A 30 -6.98 -10.65 -1.21
C ASN A 30 -6.91 -12.11 -0.78
N ILE A 31 -7.23 -13.02 -1.70
CA ILE A 31 -7.27 -14.46 -1.51
C ILE A 31 -6.25 -15.08 -2.46
N CYS A 32 -5.15 -15.55 -1.89
CA CYS A 32 -4.03 -16.12 -2.64
C CYS A 32 -3.94 -17.63 -2.39
N PRO A 33 -4.12 -18.49 -3.40
CA PRO A 33 -3.82 -19.90 -3.26
C PRO A 33 -2.31 -20.10 -3.04
N MET A 34 -1.94 -20.94 -2.07
CA MET A 34 -0.52 -21.27 -1.83
C MET A 34 0.03 -22.18 -2.94
N ASP A 35 -0.80 -23.06 -3.48
CA ASP A 35 -0.50 -23.84 -4.68
C ASP A 35 -0.88 -22.99 -5.91
N LYS A 36 0.11 -22.30 -6.49
CA LYS A 36 -0.09 -21.28 -7.54
C LYS A 36 -0.19 -21.85 -8.95
N ILE A 37 0.18 -23.12 -9.14
CA ILE A 37 0.35 -23.75 -10.44
C ILE A 37 -0.34 -25.11 -10.42
N LYS A 38 -1.23 -25.34 -11.39
CA LYS A 38 -1.78 -26.66 -11.72
C LYS A 38 -0.74 -27.44 -12.53
N ARG A 39 -0.25 -28.55 -11.96
CA ARG A 39 0.84 -29.34 -12.57
C ARG A 39 0.49 -29.81 -13.98
N THR A 40 -0.72 -30.36 -14.18
CA THR A 40 -1.08 -30.98 -15.48
C THR A 40 -1.11 -29.93 -16.59
N GLU A 41 -1.83 -28.83 -16.36
CA GLU A 41 -1.91 -27.71 -17.31
C GLU A 41 -0.55 -27.06 -17.59
N ALA A 42 0.33 -26.99 -16.59
CA ALA A 42 1.68 -26.48 -16.76
C ALA A 42 2.54 -27.36 -17.68
N HIS A 43 2.48 -28.68 -17.51
CA HIS A 43 3.18 -29.64 -18.36
C HIS A 43 2.66 -29.60 -19.80
N GLU A 44 1.34 -29.58 -19.98
CA GLU A 44 0.72 -29.44 -21.31
C GLU A 44 1.10 -28.12 -21.99
N TYR A 45 1.11 -27.02 -21.23
CA TYR A 45 1.48 -25.71 -21.77
C TYR A 45 2.90 -25.70 -22.31
N VAL A 46 3.86 -26.20 -21.54
CA VAL A 46 5.28 -26.22 -21.93
C VAL A 46 5.49 -27.17 -23.11
N ALA A 47 4.96 -28.40 -23.04
CA ALA A 47 5.07 -29.40 -24.10
C ALA A 47 4.55 -28.88 -25.45
N ALA A 48 3.51 -28.04 -25.46
CA ALA A 48 2.96 -27.45 -26.67
C ALA A 48 3.81 -26.31 -27.28
N ARG A 49 4.75 -25.71 -26.53
CA ARG A 49 5.61 -24.59 -27.00
C ARG A 49 7.08 -24.94 -27.14
N THR A 50 7.54 -26.06 -26.58
CA THR A 50 8.93 -26.47 -26.64
C THR A 50 9.07 -27.76 -27.45
N ASN A 51 9.84 -27.72 -28.55
CA ASN A 51 10.14 -28.91 -29.35
C ASN A 51 11.34 -29.71 -28.81
N ASP A 52 12.03 -29.19 -27.81
CA ASP A 52 13.21 -29.82 -27.22
C ASP A 52 12.84 -30.94 -26.26
N SER A 53 13.65 -32.00 -26.23
CA SER A 53 13.58 -32.98 -25.15
C SER A 53 14.05 -32.35 -23.83
N TYR A 54 13.30 -32.64 -22.76
CA TYR A 54 13.61 -32.28 -21.39
C TYR A 54 13.12 -33.38 -20.45
N HIS A 55 13.71 -33.46 -19.26
CA HIS A 55 13.23 -34.35 -18.21
C HIS A 55 12.08 -33.69 -17.43
N GLU A 56 11.04 -34.46 -17.10
CA GLU A 56 9.92 -33.95 -16.28
C GLU A 56 10.39 -33.33 -14.95
N SER A 57 11.47 -33.85 -14.37
CA SER A 57 12.06 -33.32 -13.14
C SER A 57 12.65 -31.92 -13.31
N GLU A 58 13.18 -31.57 -14.48
CA GLU A 58 13.69 -30.22 -14.77
C GLU A 58 12.53 -29.23 -14.84
N LEU A 59 11.43 -29.63 -15.49
CA LEU A 59 10.21 -28.83 -15.55
C LEU A 59 9.61 -28.66 -14.16
N ASP A 60 9.42 -29.74 -13.39
CA ASP A 60 8.89 -29.64 -12.02
C ASP A 60 9.76 -28.74 -11.12
N ASN A 61 11.09 -28.76 -11.27
CA ASN A 61 11.97 -27.83 -10.56
C ASN A 61 11.73 -26.37 -10.99
N PHE A 62 11.60 -26.11 -12.29
CA PHE A 62 11.26 -24.77 -12.80
C PHE A 62 9.89 -24.29 -12.29
N LEU A 63 8.88 -25.15 -12.27
CA LEU A 63 7.57 -24.81 -11.70
C LEU A 63 7.68 -24.48 -10.21
N ASN A 64 8.48 -25.24 -9.45
CA ASN A 64 8.75 -24.94 -8.04
C ASN A 64 9.45 -23.57 -7.86
N VAL A 65 10.39 -23.22 -8.74
CA VAL A 65 10.99 -21.88 -8.76
C VAL A 65 9.92 -20.80 -8.93
N LEU A 66 9.00 -20.98 -9.88
CA LEU A 66 7.93 -20.00 -10.13
C LEU A 66 6.95 -19.87 -8.96
N THR A 67 6.63 -20.96 -8.24
CA THR A 67 5.81 -20.87 -7.01
C THR A 67 6.49 -20.09 -5.89
N LEU A 68 7.82 -20.06 -5.88
CA LEU A 68 8.66 -19.36 -4.91
C LEU A 68 9.11 -17.97 -5.39
N PHE A 69 8.73 -17.58 -6.60
CA PHE A 69 9.08 -16.30 -7.20
C PHE A 69 8.18 -15.19 -6.64
N GLN A 70 8.41 -14.89 -5.37
CA GLN A 70 7.72 -13.89 -4.56
C GLN A 70 8.64 -13.42 -3.44
N HIS A 71 8.61 -12.13 -3.11
CA HIS A 71 9.30 -11.61 -1.93
C HIS A 71 8.61 -12.15 -0.65
N PRO A 72 9.32 -12.44 0.48
CA PRO A 72 10.77 -12.48 0.68
C PRO A 72 11.39 -13.88 0.42
N LEU A 73 10.72 -14.71 -0.39
CA LEU A 73 11.04 -16.14 -0.54
C LEU A 73 12.01 -16.44 -1.68
N TYR A 74 12.51 -15.44 -2.41
CA TYR A 74 13.38 -15.65 -3.57
C TYR A 74 14.62 -16.49 -3.26
N SER A 75 15.19 -16.42 -2.05
CA SER A 75 16.36 -17.26 -1.70
C SER A 75 16.05 -18.77 -1.72
N ARG A 76 14.78 -19.17 -1.53
CA ARG A 76 14.39 -20.59 -1.58
C ARG A 76 14.42 -21.13 -3.02
N MET A 77 14.32 -20.27 -4.04
CA MET A 77 14.44 -20.67 -5.44
C MET A 77 15.81 -21.29 -5.74
N LEU A 78 16.87 -20.85 -5.05
CA LEU A 78 18.23 -21.36 -5.27
C LEU A 78 18.35 -22.88 -5.09
N SER A 79 17.52 -23.47 -4.21
CA SER A 79 17.50 -24.93 -4.00
C SER A 79 17.07 -25.72 -5.23
N TYR A 80 16.31 -25.10 -6.13
CA TYR A 80 15.87 -25.70 -7.39
C TYR A 80 16.77 -25.25 -8.56
N LEU A 81 17.31 -24.02 -8.52
CA LEU A 81 18.13 -23.47 -9.59
C LEU A 81 19.59 -23.99 -9.65
N ASN A 82 20.20 -24.34 -8.52
CA ASN A 82 21.63 -24.67 -8.43
C ASN A 82 22.04 -26.02 -9.07
N ASN A 83 21.08 -26.85 -9.51
CA ASN A 83 21.34 -28.21 -10.01
C ASN A 83 21.62 -28.28 -11.52
N GLY A 84 22.36 -27.31 -12.08
CA GLY A 84 22.69 -27.31 -13.52
C GLY A 84 21.52 -26.97 -14.44
N MET A 85 20.51 -26.25 -13.94
CA MET A 85 19.31 -25.88 -14.71
C MET A 85 19.55 -24.82 -15.79
N GLU A 86 20.73 -24.21 -15.88
CA GLU A 86 21.04 -23.12 -16.81
C GLU A 86 20.70 -23.48 -18.27
N GLY A 87 21.08 -24.69 -18.71
CA GLY A 87 20.79 -25.17 -20.06
C GLY A 87 19.29 -25.34 -20.33
N PHE A 88 18.52 -25.79 -19.34
CA PHE A 88 17.07 -25.93 -19.46
C PHE A 88 16.37 -24.56 -19.45
N LEU A 89 16.78 -23.64 -18.57
CA LEU A 89 16.22 -22.29 -18.51
C LEU A 89 16.43 -21.53 -19.83
N ALA A 90 17.57 -21.73 -20.51
CA ALA A 90 17.84 -21.12 -21.81
C ALA A 90 16.79 -21.51 -22.88
N LYS A 91 16.29 -22.76 -22.84
CA LYS A 91 15.23 -23.25 -23.74
C LYS A 91 13.88 -22.59 -23.51
N LEU A 92 13.62 -22.12 -22.28
CA LEU A 92 12.34 -21.52 -21.87
C LEU A 92 12.28 -19.99 -22.03
N THR A 93 13.32 -19.37 -22.61
CA THR A 93 13.44 -17.90 -22.71
C THR A 93 12.32 -17.24 -23.52
N ASN A 94 11.73 -17.97 -24.48
CA ASN A 94 10.62 -17.49 -25.30
C ASN A 94 9.25 -17.56 -24.60
N ILE A 95 9.17 -18.20 -23.43
CA ILE A 95 7.91 -18.30 -22.68
C ILE A 95 7.72 -17.01 -21.87
N ASN A 96 6.64 -16.29 -22.16
CA ASN A 96 6.20 -15.19 -21.31
C ASN A 96 5.66 -15.77 -19.98
N ILE A 97 6.40 -15.54 -18.90
CA ILE A 97 6.07 -16.04 -17.56
C ILE A 97 4.70 -15.50 -17.09
N THR A 98 4.33 -14.28 -17.48
CA THR A 98 3.04 -13.69 -17.09
C THR A 98 1.87 -14.50 -17.66
N ASP A 99 1.89 -14.75 -18.97
CA ASP A 99 0.83 -15.47 -19.66
C ASP A 99 0.79 -16.93 -19.22
N PHE A 100 1.96 -17.53 -19.00
CA PHE A 100 2.10 -18.86 -18.42
C PHE A 100 1.41 -18.94 -17.04
N MET A 101 1.77 -18.04 -16.12
CA MET A 101 1.24 -18.03 -14.76
C MET A 101 -0.28 -17.73 -14.73
N LEU A 102 -0.79 -16.89 -15.63
CA LEU A 102 -2.24 -16.67 -15.78
C LEU A 102 -2.98 -17.91 -16.29
N LYS A 103 -2.33 -18.72 -17.14
CA LYS A 103 -2.94 -19.92 -17.71
C LYS A 103 -3.00 -21.07 -16.71
N VAL A 104 -1.96 -21.25 -15.89
CA VAL A 104 -1.82 -22.42 -15.00
C VAL A 104 -2.31 -22.17 -13.58
N MET A 105 -2.69 -20.95 -13.23
CA MET A 105 -3.22 -20.65 -11.90
C MET A 105 -4.56 -21.35 -11.65
N PRO A 106 -4.88 -21.74 -10.40
CA PRO A 106 -6.21 -22.23 -10.04
C PRO A 106 -7.26 -21.17 -10.36
N THR A 107 -8.33 -21.59 -11.02
CA THR A 107 -9.43 -20.71 -11.40
C THR A 107 -10.31 -20.36 -10.19
N CYS A 108 -11.09 -19.29 -10.32
CA CYS A 108 -12.01 -18.85 -9.27
C CYS A 108 -12.97 -19.98 -8.82
N ASP A 109 -13.55 -20.71 -9.77
CA ASP A 109 -14.48 -21.82 -9.51
C ASP A 109 -13.82 -23.01 -8.81
N GLU A 110 -12.50 -23.19 -8.94
CA GLU A 110 -11.75 -24.25 -8.26
C GLU A 110 -11.43 -23.88 -6.81
N ILE A 111 -11.30 -22.60 -6.49
CA ILE A 111 -10.96 -22.09 -5.16
C ILE A 111 -12.21 -21.95 -4.30
N PHE A 112 -13.25 -21.30 -4.82
CA PHE A 112 -14.39 -20.88 -4.03
C PHE A 112 -15.55 -21.87 -4.12
N ASN A 113 -16.18 -22.12 -2.97
CA ASN A 113 -17.40 -22.93 -2.86
C ASN A 113 -18.65 -22.05 -2.76
N ALA A 114 -18.63 -21.06 -1.88
CA ALA A 114 -19.74 -20.12 -1.66
C ALA A 114 -19.21 -18.81 -1.07
N CYS A 115 -19.87 -17.70 -1.40
CA CYS A 115 -19.54 -16.38 -0.89
C CYS A 115 -20.81 -15.65 -0.43
N PHE A 116 -20.69 -14.93 0.69
CA PHE A 116 -21.74 -14.06 1.20
C PHE A 116 -21.19 -12.68 1.50
N TRP A 117 -21.96 -11.65 1.17
CA TRP A 117 -21.66 -10.27 1.49
C TRP A 117 -22.87 -9.65 2.16
N ILE A 118 -22.71 -9.20 3.42
CA ILE A 118 -23.80 -8.65 4.25
C ILE A 118 -24.98 -9.63 4.33
N GLY A 119 -24.68 -10.91 4.55
CA GLY A 119 -25.68 -11.99 4.64
C GLY A 119 -26.33 -12.42 3.32
N HIS A 120 -26.10 -11.73 2.20
CA HIS A 120 -26.62 -12.11 0.89
C HIS A 120 -25.66 -13.02 0.15
N SER A 121 -26.18 -14.06 -0.50
CA SER A 121 -25.37 -14.98 -1.32
C SER A 121 -25.01 -14.32 -2.65
N TYR A 122 -23.74 -14.41 -3.03
CA TYR A 122 -23.23 -13.94 -4.32
C TYR A 122 -22.43 -15.04 -5.02
N ASN A 123 -22.40 -14.98 -6.35
CA ASN A 123 -21.39 -15.71 -7.11
C ASN A 123 -20.00 -15.16 -6.75
N CYS A 124 -19.11 -16.03 -6.29
CA CYS A 124 -17.77 -15.64 -5.89
C CYS A 124 -16.96 -15.01 -7.04
N CYS A 125 -17.13 -15.48 -8.27
CA CYS A 125 -16.37 -15.01 -9.42
C CYS A 125 -16.85 -13.65 -9.96
N ASP A 126 -18.06 -13.24 -9.59
CA ASP A 126 -18.54 -11.86 -9.81
C ASP A 126 -18.09 -10.92 -8.68
N LEU A 127 -17.82 -11.48 -7.49
CA LEU A 127 -17.46 -10.74 -6.30
C LEU A 127 -15.95 -10.44 -6.22
N PHE A 128 -15.13 -11.35 -6.76
CA PHE A 128 -13.67 -11.28 -6.74
C PHE A 128 -13.10 -11.03 -8.13
N SER A 129 -12.20 -10.05 -8.24
CA SER A 129 -11.45 -9.76 -9.46
C SER A 129 -10.02 -10.32 -9.36
N LEU A 130 -9.38 -10.56 -10.50
CA LEU A 130 -7.97 -10.95 -10.54
C LEU A 130 -7.10 -9.84 -9.92
N GLN A 131 -6.29 -10.19 -8.93
CA GLN A 131 -5.37 -9.29 -8.26
C GLN A 131 -3.93 -9.66 -8.59
N ARG A 132 -3.16 -8.64 -8.98
CA ARG A 132 -1.70 -8.70 -9.02
C ARG A 132 -1.16 -8.35 -7.63
N SER A 133 -0.25 -9.14 -7.09
CA SER A 133 0.36 -8.93 -5.77
C SER A 133 1.83 -9.30 -5.78
N GLU A 134 2.60 -8.92 -4.75
CA GLU A 134 3.98 -9.43 -4.59
C GLU A 134 4.05 -10.95 -4.37
N GLU A 135 2.91 -11.58 -4.07
CA GLU A 135 2.75 -13.04 -3.90
C GLU A 135 2.42 -13.73 -5.24
N GLY A 136 2.28 -12.98 -6.34
CA GLY A 136 1.81 -13.49 -7.63
C GLY A 136 0.35 -13.12 -7.91
N PHE A 137 -0.34 -13.97 -8.67
CA PHE A 137 -1.75 -13.77 -9.01
C PHE A 137 -2.69 -14.35 -7.95
N CYS A 138 -3.67 -13.55 -7.55
CA CYS A 138 -4.64 -13.85 -6.50
C CYS A 138 -6.03 -13.33 -6.91
N TYR A 139 -7.02 -13.47 -6.03
CA TYR A 139 -8.37 -12.97 -6.23
C TYR A 139 -8.70 -11.97 -5.13
N SER A 140 -9.07 -10.73 -5.48
CA SER A 140 -9.38 -9.69 -4.50
C SER A 140 -10.82 -9.21 -4.56
N PHE A 141 -11.38 -9.02 -3.38
CA PHE A 141 -12.64 -8.35 -3.13
C PHE A 141 -12.38 -6.88 -2.79
N ASN A 142 -13.21 -5.99 -3.33
CA ASN A 142 -13.22 -4.55 -3.01
C ASN A 142 -11.89 -3.81 -3.19
N SER A 143 -11.03 -4.27 -4.08
CA SER A 143 -9.75 -3.63 -4.42
C SER A 143 -9.89 -2.71 -5.63
N LEU A 144 -9.26 -1.53 -5.57
CA LEU A 144 -9.10 -0.61 -6.71
C LEU A 144 -7.82 -0.89 -7.51
N THR A 145 -6.90 -1.70 -6.96
CA THR A 145 -5.67 -2.11 -7.64
C THR A 145 -5.82 -3.44 -8.40
N SER A 146 -6.98 -4.10 -8.31
CA SER A 146 -7.27 -5.34 -9.03
C SER A 146 -7.41 -5.07 -10.54
N VAL A 147 -7.16 -6.09 -11.35
CA VAL A 147 -7.45 -6.05 -12.78
C VAL A 147 -8.96 -5.96 -12.96
N LYS A 148 -9.42 -4.90 -13.64
CA LYS A 148 -10.84 -4.67 -13.95
C LYS A 148 -11.10 -4.96 -15.43
N ASN A 149 -12.32 -5.40 -15.75
CA ASN A 149 -12.70 -5.65 -17.15
C ASN A 149 -12.82 -4.34 -17.94
N LEU A 150 -13.26 -3.27 -17.29
CA LEU A 150 -13.25 -1.90 -17.82
C LEU A 150 -12.38 -0.98 -16.95
N PRO A 151 -11.65 -0.03 -17.55
CA PRO A 151 -10.90 0.97 -16.78
C PRO A 151 -11.89 1.87 -16.02
N CYS A 152 -11.85 1.82 -14.69
CA CYS A 152 -12.67 2.68 -13.86
C CYS A 152 -12.34 4.16 -14.11
N PRO A 153 -13.32 5.03 -14.39
CA PRO A 153 -13.09 6.47 -14.44
C PRO A 153 -12.65 6.94 -13.04
N MET A 154 -11.45 7.50 -12.97
CA MET A 154 -10.86 7.95 -11.71
C MET A 154 -11.52 9.26 -11.27
N HIS A 155 -12.39 9.21 -10.28
CA HIS A 155 -12.56 10.34 -9.37
C HIS A 155 -11.60 10.12 -8.19
N PHE A 156 -10.77 11.12 -7.88
CA PHE A 156 -9.97 11.13 -6.66
C PHE A 156 -10.91 11.09 -5.46
N SER A 157 -11.15 9.89 -4.91
CA SER A 157 -11.87 9.73 -3.64
C SER A 157 -10.90 10.04 -2.49
N THR A 158 -10.58 11.32 -2.30
CA THR A 158 -10.07 11.79 -1.01
C THR A 158 -11.20 11.65 0.00
N LEU A 159 -10.88 11.27 1.24
CA LEU A 159 -11.88 11.09 2.31
C LEU A 159 -12.66 12.38 2.64
N GLU A 160 -12.22 13.54 2.11
CA GLU A 160 -12.86 14.85 2.23
C GLU A 160 -13.87 15.17 1.12
N ASN A 161 -13.75 14.57 -0.07
CA ASN A 161 -14.63 14.89 -1.21
C ASN A 161 -15.94 14.09 -1.21
N ASP A 162 -16.16 13.18 -0.25
CA ASP A 162 -17.40 12.39 -0.15
C ASP A 162 -18.59 13.18 0.45
N ILE A 163 -18.42 14.46 0.84
CA ILE A 163 -19.47 15.23 1.51
C ILE A 163 -20.14 16.29 0.61
N ASP A 164 -19.50 16.83 -0.43
CA ASP A 164 -20.04 18.04 -1.12
C ASP A 164 -20.15 18.00 -2.66
N THR A 165 -19.87 16.90 -3.36
CA THR A 165 -20.00 16.83 -4.84
C THR A 165 -20.96 15.75 -5.36
N VAL A 166 -21.89 15.28 -4.52
CA VAL A 166 -22.92 14.30 -4.92
C VAL A 166 -24.07 14.93 -5.74
N GLN A 167 -24.09 16.24 -5.95
CA GLN A 167 -25.30 16.93 -6.45
C GLN A 167 -25.22 17.56 -7.86
N SER A 168 -24.17 17.34 -8.68
CA SER A 168 -24.24 17.83 -10.06
C SER A 168 -23.41 16.97 -11.03
N ASP A 169 -24.10 16.43 -12.03
CA ASP A 169 -23.61 15.71 -13.22
C ASP A 169 -23.65 14.17 -13.19
N PHE A 170 -24.45 13.57 -12.31
CA PHE A 170 -24.65 12.11 -12.25
C PHE A 170 -26.02 11.66 -12.81
N ASP A 171 -26.34 12.02 -14.06
CA ASP A 171 -27.58 11.56 -14.72
C ASP A 171 -27.43 11.22 -16.21
N SER A 172 -26.21 10.98 -16.71
CA SER A 172 -26.03 10.43 -18.05
C SER A 172 -24.84 9.48 -18.12
N VAL A 173 -25.06 8.21 -17.77
CA VAL A 173 -24.79 7.00 -18.57
C VAL A 173 -25.09 5.80 -17.67
N LEU A 174 -26.37 5.46 -17.58
CA LEU A 174 -26.85 4.21 -17.01
C LEU A 174 -26.60 3.09 -18.03
N ASN A 175 -25.76 2.11 -17.68
CA ASN A 175 -25.84 0.74 -18.16
C ASN A 175 -24.94 -0.14 -17.29
N ALA A 176 -25.51 -0.89 -16.33
CA ALA A 176 -25.04 -2.14 -15.70
C ALA A 176 -23.55 -2.38 -15.29
N THR A 177 -22.61 -1.47 -15.56
CA THR A 177 -21.15 -1.65 -15.48
C THR A 177 -20.51 -0.99 -14.24
N ASP A 178 -21.34 -0.45 -13.34
CA ASP A 178 -20.91 0.33 -12.16
C ASP A 178 -20.50 -0.52 -10.94
N PHE A 179 -20.74 -1.84 -10.97
CA PHE A 179 -20.49 -2.73 -9.83
C PHE A 179 -19.01 -3.04 -9.56
N GLU A 180 -18.13 -2.91 -10.55
CA GLU A 180 -16.72 -3.28 -10.42
C GLU A 180 -15.86 -2.15 -9.82
N CYS A 181 -16.30 -0.90 -10.02
CA CYS A 181 -15.57 0.32 -9.66
C CYS A 181 -16.10 0.99 -8.39
N LYS A 182 -17.34 0.68 -7.98
CA LYS A 182 -17.93 1.19 -6.75
C LYS A 182 -17.42 0.42 -5.53
N LEU A 183 -16.78 1.14 -4.61
CA LEU A 183 -16.35 0.59 -3.33
C LEU A 183 -17.55 0.18 -2.48
N ARG A 184 -17.54 -1.06 -2.02
CA ARG A 184 -18.54 -1.63 -1.11
C ARG A 184 -18.26 -1.13 0.30
N ARG A 185 -19.35 -0.85 1.02
CA ARG A 185 -19.37 -0.29 2.38
C ARG A 185 -20.32 -1.12 3.23
N ASN A 186 -20.12 -1.08 4.54
CA ASN A 186 -20.94 -1.79 5.52
C ASN A 186 -21.29 -0.81 6.64
N THR A 187 -22.43 -1.05 7.32
CA THR A 187 -22.90 -0.27 8.49
C THR A 187 -22.86 -1.04 9.81
N ALA A 188 -22.59 -2.35 9.77
CA ALA A 188 -22.81 -3.27 10.86
C ALA A 188 -21.52 -3.98 11.30
N ALA A 189 -21.34 -4.10 12.61
CA ALA A 189 -20.26 -4.87 13.22
C ALA A 189 -20.73 -6.26 13.65
N GLY A 190 -19.77 -7.16 13.85
CA GLY A 190 -20.01 -8.52 14.34
C GLY A 190 -19.99 -9.61 13.27
N SER A 191 -19.87 -10.86 13.72
CA SER A 191 -19.76 -12.03 12.83
C SER A 191 -20.93 -12.06 11.84
N THR A 192 -20.65 -12.45 10.59
CA THR A 192 -21.63 -12.55 9.49
C THR A 192 -22.14 -11.22 8.92
N SER A 193 -21.74 -10.07 9.46
CA SER A 193 -22.14 -8.75 8.92
C SER A 193 -21.32 -8.30 7.70
N GLY A 194 -20.16 -8.92 7.48
CA GLY A 194 -19.21 -8.56 6.43
C GLY A 194 -19.14 -9.58 5.30
N LEU A 195 -17.91 -10.03 4.99
CA LEU A 195 -17.61 -10.95 3.91
C LEU A 195 -17.38 -12.36 4.46
N GLN A 196 -18.11 -13.32 3.91
CA GLN A 196 -17.91 -14.74 4.20
C GLN A 196 -17.48 -15.49 2.96
N ILE A 197 -16.51 -16.39 3.13
CA ILE A 197 -15.90 -17.14 2.05
C ILE A 197 -15.79 -18.60 2.49
N PHE A 198 -16.24 -19.51 1.66
CA PHE A 198 -16.12 -20.95 1.87
C PHE A 198 -15.26 -21.53 0.75
N PHE A 199 -14.24 -22.31 1.09
CA PHE A 199 -13.30 -22.86 0.10
C PHE A 199 -13.67 -24.29 -0.31
N LYS A 200 -13.42 -24.60 -1.58
CA LYS A 200 -13.49 -25.96 -2.12
C LYS A 200 -12.28 -26.78 -1.73
N ARG A 201 -12.39 -28.09 -1.92
CA ARG A 201 -11.25 -29.00 -1.80
C ARG A 201 -10.28 -28.74 -2.94
N PHE A 202 -9.04 -28.45 -2.62
CA PHE A 202 -7.99 -28.45 -3.63
C PHE A 202 -7.65 -29.87 -4.09
N ASN A 203 -7.39 -30.04 -5.39
CA ASN A 203 -7.05 -31.33 -5.97
C ASN A 203 -5.58 -31.68 -5.68
N HIS A 204 -5.34 -32.75 -4.93
CA HIS A 204 -3.99 -33.17 -4.55
C HIS A 204 -3.15 -33.61 -5.76
N SER A 205 -3.79 -34.10 -6.82
CA SER A 205 -3.10 -34.55 -8.04
C SER A 205 -2.46 -33.41 -8.81
N GLU A 206 -2.96 -32.17 -8.64
CA GLU A 206 -2.45 -30.98 -9.31
C GLU A 206 -1.25 -30.36 -8.61
N ARG A 207 -0.89 -30.87 -7.43
CA ARG A 207 0.23 -30.33 -6.65
C ARG A 207 1.56 -30.70 -7.29
N LEU A 208 2.49 -29.75 -7.32
CA LEU A 208 3.85 -29.98 -7.81
C LEU A 208 4.61 -31.01 -6.97
N ILE A 209 5.42 -31.82 -7.64
CA ILE A 209 6.31 -32.80 -7.01
C ILE A 209 7.43 -32.04 -6.29
N ASN A 210 7.80 -32.50 -5.08
CA ASN A 210 8.83 -31.87 -4.24
C ASN A 210 8.60 -30.39 -3.93
N ALA A 211 7.34 -29.94 -3.96
CA ALA A 211 6.98 -28.57 -3.62
C ALA A 211 7.47 -28.16 -2.23
N SER A 212 7.91 -26.91 -2.12
CA SER A 212 8.33 -26.33 -0.85
C SER A 212 7.21 -26.43 0.18
N LYS A 213 7.47 -27.10 1.31
CA LYS A 213 6.49 -27.29 2.38
C LYS A 213 6.43 -26.03 3.26
N ILE A 214 5.78 -24.97 2.79
CA ILE A 214 5.64 -23.71 3.55
C ILE A 214 4.59 -23.84 4.68
N THR A 215 3.72 -24.84 4.61
CA THR A 215 2.66 -25.16 5.61
C THR A 215 2.45 -26.66 5.81
N GLY A 216 3.10 -27.51 5.00
CA GLY A 216 2.89 -28.96 4.96
C GLY A 216 1.55 -29.42 4.37
N GLN A 217 0.52 -28.55 4.35
CA GLN A 217 -0.83 -28.82 3.87
C GLN A 217 -1.32 -27.75 2.89
N MET A 218 -2.34 -28.06 2.09
CA MET A 218 -2.99 -27.12 1.18
C MET A 218 -3.63 -26.00 2.00
N ALA A 219 -3.44 -24.76 1.55
CA ALA A 219 -3.87 -23.59 2.29
C ALA A 219 -4.10 -22.39 1.36
N VAL A 220 -4.85 -21.44 1.86
CA VAL A 220 -5.11 -20.16 1.20
C VAL A 220 -4.63 -19.05 2.13
N ARG A 221 -3.92 -18.08 1.58
CA ARG A 221 -3.57 -16.87 2.32
C ARG A 221 -4.65 -15.81 2.10
N VAL A 222 -5.10 -15.21 3.19
CA VAL A 222 -6.05 -14.12 3.22
C VAL A 222 -5.34 -12.86 3.68
N GLN A 223 -5.39 -11.79 2.89
CA GLN A 223 -4.79 -10.50 3.22
C GLN A 223 -5.88 -9.44 3.25
N VAL A 224 -5.87 -8.61 4.29
CA VAL A 224 -6.81 -7.49 4.44
C VAL A 224 -5.99 -6.21 4.37
N PHE A 225 -6.34 -5.31 3.45
CA PHE A 225 -5.55 -4.12 3.15
C PHE A 225 -6.46 -2.96 2.70
N PHE A 226 -5.91 -1.75 2.60
CA PHE A 226 -6.66 -0.60 2.13
C PHE A 226 -6.90 -0.65 0.62
N VAL A 227 -8.05 -0.15 0.17
CA VAL A 227 -8.55 -0.37 -1.20
C VAL A 227 -7.63 0.17 -2.30
N ASN A 228 -6.83 1.20 -1.99
CA ASN A 228 -5.85 1.81 -2.90
C ASN A 228 -4.42 1.28 -2.71
N GLU A 229 -4.20 0.36 -1.78
CA GLU A 229 -2.90 -0.25 -1.56
C GLU A 229 -2.69 -1.46 -2.47
N TYR A 230 -1.44 -1.67 -2.85
CA TYR A 230 -1.03 -2.88 -3.55
C TYR A 230 -0.70 -3.97 -2.53
N PRO A 231 -1.19 -5.22 -2.67
CA PRO A 231 -0.94 -6.26 -1.67
C PRO A 231 0.53 -6.69 -1.63
N GLU A 232 1.15 -6.52 -0.46
CA GLU A 232 2.51 -6.96 -0.16
C GLU A 232 2.52 -8.46 0.21
N SER A 233 3.57 -9.16 -0.23
CA SER A 233 3.72 -10.59 0.03
C SER A 233 4.21 -10.87 1.44
N GLY A 234 3.84 -12.03 1.97
CA GLY A 234 4.21 -12.45 3.33
C GLY A 234 3.39 -11.77 4.44
N MET A 235 2.58 -10.76 4.11
CA MET A 235 1.54 -10.22 5.00
C MET A 235 0.26 -11.07 4.90
N GLY A 236 -0.53 -11.13 5.97
CA GLY A 236 -1.81 -11.85 6.01
C GLY A 236 -1.77 -13.25 6.63
N SER A 237 -2.91 -13.92 6.59
CA SER A 237 -3.25 -15.05 7.47
C SER A 237 -3.50 -16.32 6.68
N ILE A 238 -3.01 -17.45 7.18
CA ILE A 238 -3.06 -18.73 6.46
C ILE A 238 -4.27 -19.54 6.93
N VAL A 239 -5.21 -19.77 6.02
CA VAL A 239 -6.33 -20.67 6.22
C VAL A 239 -5.95 -22.05 5.71
N THR A 240 -5.75 -23.00 6.63
CA THR A 240 -5.48 -24.39 6.26
C THR A 240 -6.74 -25.06 5.72
N ALA A 241 -6.61 -25.87 4.68
CA ALA A 241 -7.71 -26.57 4.01
C ALA A 241 -8.23 -27.79 4.82
N LYS A 242 -8.48 -27.60 6.11
CA LYS A 242 -9.07 -28.61 7.00
C LYS A 242 -10.59 -28.45 6.98
N LYS A 243 -11.32 -29.57 7.00
CA LYS A 243 -12.79 -29.53 7.01
C LYS A 243 -13.31 -28.91 8.31
N GLY A 244 -14.35 -28.07 8.19
CA GLY A 244 -15.05 -27.49 9.34
C GLY A 244 -14.27 -26.44 10.12
N THR A 245 -13.15 -25.94 9.59
CA THR A 245 -12.41 -24.82 10.22
C THR A 245 -12.98 -23.48 9.75
N LYS A 246 -13.10 -22.55 10.69
CA LYS A 246 -13.50 -21.16 10.46
C LYS A 246 -12.43 -20.23 10.99
N LEU A 247 -11.94 -19.33 10.14
CA LEU A 247 -11.11 -18.19 10.52
C LEU A 247 -11.99 -16.95 10.59
N SER A 248 -12.13 -16.37 11.78
CA SER A 248 -12.79 -15.09 11.97
C SER A 248 -11.75 -13.98 11.98
N ILE A 249 -11.88 -13.00 11.07
CA ILE A 249 -11.01 -11.81 11.00
C ILE A 249 -11.83 -10.59 11.40
N MET A 250 -11.55 -10.10 12.61
CA MET A 250 -12.17 -8.92 13.20
C MET A 250 -11.37 -7.68 12.83
N VAL A 251 -11.94 -6.82 11.99
CA VAL A 251 -11.30 -5.61 11.47
C VAL A 251 -11.60 -4.43 12.39
N LYS A 252 -10.56 -3.71 12.82
CA LYS A 252 -10.66 -2.42 13.52
C LYS A 252 -10.08 -1.32 12.63
N PRO A 253 -10.93 -0.46 12.05
CA PRO A 253 -10.48 0.65 11.21
C PRO A 253 -9.97 1.83 12.04
N PHE A 254 -8.80 2.33 11.64
CA PHE A 254 -8.21 3.58 12.12
C PHE A 254 -7.96 4.50 10.92
N VAL A 255 -8.38 5.75 11.04
CA VAL A 255 -8.22 6.73 9.96
C VAL A 255 -7.49 7.94 10.50
N THR A 256 -6.44 8.36 9.80
CA THR A 256 -5.71 9.59 10.10
C THR A 256 -5.94 10.57 8.96
N ILE A 257 -6.48 11.74 9.26
CA ILE A 257 -6.68 12.83 8.31
C ILE A 257 -5.78 13.99 8.72
N SER A 258 -5.00 14.51 7.77
CA SER A 258 -4.24 15.74 7.96
C SER A 258 -5.06 16.93 7.48
N THR A 259 -5.08 18.02 8.25
CA THR A 259 -5.80 19.26 7.90
C THR A 259 -5.18 19.97 6.68
N ASP A 260 -5.94 20.86 6.06
CA ASP A 260 -5.45 21.72 4.98
C ASP A 260 -4.23 22.57 5.39
N ALA A 261 -4.11 22.95 6.66
CA ALA A 261 -2.95 23.68 7.16
C ALA A 261 -1.65 22.89 6.94
N ILE A 262 -1.69 21.56 7.06
CA ILE A 262 -0.55 20.67 6.78
C ILE A 262 -0.28 20.58 5.27
N LYS A 263 -1.32 20.65 4.42
CA LYS A 263 -1.14 20.63 2.95
C LYS A 263 -0.33 21.82 2.45
N HIS A 264 -0.42 22.96 3.12
CA HIS A 264 0.36 24.17 2.81
C HIS A 264 1.80 24.15 3.35
N LEU A 265 2.15 23.22 4.25
CA LEU A 265 3.53 23.07 4.72
C LEU A 265 4.38 22.32 3.68
N PRO A 266 5.66 22.70 3.50
CA PRO A 266 6.56 21.96 2.62
C PRO A 266 6.80 20.53 3.15
N VAL A 267 6.98 19.58 2.24
CA VAL A 267 7.19 18.14 2.55
C VAL A 267 8.28 17.90 3.60
N VAL A 268 9.36 18.70 3.54
CA VAL A 268 10.50 18.60 4.48
C VAL A 268 10.11 18.92 5.92
N GLU A 269 9.11 19.78 6.13
CA GLU A 269 8.65 20.17 7.47
C GLU A 269 7.56 19.23 8.01
N ARG A 270 6.65 18.77 7.14
CA ARG A 270 5.54 17.88 7.55
C ARG A 270 5.89 16.39 7.54
N PHE A 271 6.98 15.98 6.88
CA PHE A 271 7.48 14.61 6.79
C PHE A 271 6.45 13.58 6.29
N CYS A 272 5.53 13.98 5.41
CA CYS A 272 4.58 13.08 4.76
C CYS A 272 4.20 13.60 3.36
N TYR A 273 3.74 12.70 2.50
CA TYR A 273 3.16 13.03 1.20
C TYR A 273 1.65 12.85 1.22
N PHE A 274 0.94 13.77 0.57
CA PHE A 274 -0.46 13.56 0.24
C PHE A 274 -0.59 12.57 -0.94
N PRO A 275 -1.71 11.85 -1.05
CA PRO A 275 -1.90 10.80 -2.06
C PRO A 275 -1.72 11.26 -3.52
N ASP A 276 -1.91 12.57 -3.78
CA ASP A 276 -1.85 13.24 -5.08
C ASP A 276 -0.48 13.85 -5.44
N GLU A 277 0.49 13.89 -4.52
CA GLU A 277 1.71 14.70 -4.71
C GLU A 277 2.86 13.96 -5.41
N LYS A 278 2.91 12.63 -5.30
CA LYS A 278 3.97 11.82 -5.88
C LYS A 278 3.39 10.72 -6.75
N HIS A 279 3.70 10.79 -8.03
CA HIS A 279 3.33 9.73 -8.97
C HIS A 279 4.25 8.52 -8.80
N LEU A 280 3.63 7.34 -8.80
CA LEU A 280 4.29 6.03 -8.70
C LEU A 280 4.03 5.25 -10.00
N SER A 281 4.97 4.41 -10.40
CA SER A 281 4.82 3.57 -11.61
C SER A 281 3.90 2.36 -11.37
N VAL A 282 3.81 1.92 -10.11
CA VAL A 282 3.06 0.73 -9.68
C VAL A 282 1.61 1.04 -9.31
N SER A 283 1.34 2.25 -8.81
CA SER A 283 0.02 2.68 -8.36
C SER A 283 -0.23 4.13 -8.76
N LYS A 284 -1.49 4.46 -9.06
CA LYS A 284 -1.88 5.85 -9.37
C LYS A 284 -1.90 6.76 -8.14
N VAL A 285 -2.06 6.16 -6.95
CA VAL A 285 -2.22 6.87 -5.67
C VAL A 285 -0.99 6.61 -4.82
N TYR A 286 -0.40 7.69 -4.28
CA TYR A 286 0.74 7.55 -3.39
C TYR A 286 0.32 6.90 -2.07
N THR A 287 0.97 5.80 -1.73
CA THR A 287 1.01 5.25 -0.37
C THR A 287 2.45 4.94 -0.02
N GLN A 288 2.81 5.00 1.26
CA GLN A 288 4.16 4.63 1.70
C GLN A 288 4.48 3.18 1.27
N LYS A 289 3.51 2.26 1.42
CA LYS A 289 3.67 0.85 1.02
C LYS A 289 3.93 0.71 -0.49
N SER A 290 3.14 1.38 -1.33
CA SER A 290 3.36 1.37 -2.79
C SER A 290 4.73 1.94 -3.18
N CYS A 291 5.19 2.99 -2.50
CA CYS A 291 6.54 3.55 -2.73
C CYS A 291 7.65 2.56 -2.35
N LEU A 292 7.49 1.84 -1.25
CA LEU A 292 8.46 0.84 -0.80
C LEU A 292 8.55 -0.36 -1.77
N ILE A 293 7.42 -0.75 -2.36
CA ILE A 293 7.35 -1.77 -3.42
C ILE A 293 8.05 -1.28 -4.69
N GLU A 294 7.78 -0.04 -5.13
CA GLU A 294 8.47 0.56 -6.28
C GLU A 294 9.99 0.67 -6.04
N CYS A 295 10.41 1.00 -4.82
CA CYS A 295 11.82 1.02 -4.47
C CYS A 295 12.48 -0.37 -4.67
N ARG A 296 11.84 -1.47 -4.23
CA ARG A 296 12.28 -2.86 -4.49
C ARG A 296 12.39 -3.15 -5.99
N LEU A 297 11.40 -2.73 -6.75
CA LEU A 297 11.37 -2.87 -8.21
C LEU A 297 12.53 -2.13 -8.88
N ASP A 298 12.79 -0.89 -8.50
CA ASP A 298 13.90 -0.09 -9.04
C ASP A 298 15.26 -0.73 -8.76
N TYR A 299 15.43 -1.34 -7.59
CA TYR A 299 16.64 -2.10 -7.28
C TYR A 299 16.79 -3.31 -8.19
N LEU A 300 15.73 -4.10 -8.36
CA LEU A 300 15.72 -5.25 -9.27
C LEU A 300 15.99 -4.84 -10.72
N GLN A 301 15.42 -3.73 -11.17
CA GLN A 301 15.69 -3.18 -12.50
C GLN A 301 17.16 -2.76 -12.66
N LYS A 302 17.76 -2.11 -11.64
CA LYS A 302 19.17 -1.68 -11.69
C LYS A 302 20.16 -2.86 -11.67
N LYS A 303 19.81 -3.96 -11.01
CA LYS A 303 20.70 -5.13 -10.84
C LYS A 303 20.46 -6.25 -11.84
N CYS A 304 19.21 -6.58 -12.10
CA CYS A 304 18.80 -7.70 -12.96
C CYS A 304 18.17 -7.27 -14.29
N HIS A 305 17.96 -5.97 -14.53
CA HIS A 305 17.42 -5.41 -15.77
C HIS A 305 16.04 -5.96 -16.19
N CYS A 306 15.26 -6.45 -15.24
CA CYS A 306 13.94 -7.00 -15.48
C CYS A 306 13.01 -6.79 -14.28
N ARG A 307 11.71 -6.99 -14.47
CA ARG A 307 10.70 -6.96 -13.41
C ARG A 307 10.01 -8.33 -13.22
N PRO A 308 9.60 -8.70 -12.00
CA PRO A 308 8.75 -9.86 -11.78
C PRO A 308 7.43 -9.81 -12.56
N TYR A 309 6.90 -10.98 -12.95
CA TYR A 309 5.73 -11.14 -13.83
C TYR A 309 4.45 -10.50 -13.28
N TYR A 310 4.32 -10.46 -11.96
CA TYR A 310 3.12 -10.00 -11.29
C TYR A 310 2.99 -8.48 -11.25
N PHE A 311 4.05 -7.72 -11.52
CA PHE A 311 3.96 -6.26 -11.56
C PHE A 311 3.46 -5.75 -12.92
N ASN A 312 2.39 -4.94 -12.90
CA ASN A 312 1.93 -4.19 -14.07
C ASN A 312 2.30 -2.71 -13.90
N MET A 313 3.43 -2.29 -14.45
CA MET A 313 3.79 -0.87 -14.46
C MET A 313 2.89 -0.13 -15.44
N LEU A 314 2.38 1.04 -15.06
CA LEU A 314 1.56 1.89 -15.94
C LEU A 314 2.28 2.23 -17.26
N ASP A 315 3.60 2.46 -17.17
CA ASP A 315 4.41 2.87 -18.31
C ASP A 315 5.01 1.70 -19.12
N ASN A 316 4.92 0.46 -18.63
CA ASN A 316 5.46 -0.76 -19.25
C ASN A 316 6.88 -0.68 -19.85
N ARG A 317 7.73 0.23 -19.37
CA ARG A 317 9.09 0.44 -19.89
C ARG A 317 10.04 -0.72 -19.60
N ILE A 318 9.73 -1.54 -18.59
CA ILE A 318 10.59 -2.62 -18.12
C ILE A 318 10.00 -3.96 -18.57
N GLN A 319 10.84 -4.77 -19.21
CA GLN A 319 10.45 -6.11 -19.63
C GLN A 319 10.33 -7.06 -18.44
N ILE A 320 9.41 -8.01 -18.55
CA ILE A 320 9.25 -9.08 -17.55
C ILE A 320 10.50 -9.98 -17.58
N CYS A 321 10.93 -10.43 -16.42
CA CYS A 321 12.05 -11.37 -16.32
C CYS A 321 11.76 -12.65 -17.10
N ASN A 322 12.71 -13.07 -17.92
CA ASN A 322 12.70 -14.38 -18.56
C ASN A 322 13.29 -15.45 -17.62
N SER A 323 13.20 -16.70 -18.04
CA SER A 323 13.59 -17.88 -17.25
C SER A 323 15.04 -17.83 -16.72
N THR A 324 15.98 -17.33 -17.51
CA THR A 324 17.40 -17.22 -17.12
C THR A 324 17.67 -16.12 -16.10
N GLN A 325 16.89 -15.03 -16.12
CA GLN A 325 17.03 -13.91 -15.18
C GLN A 325 16.49 -14.22 -13.77
N LEU A 326 15.73 -15.30 -13.59
CA LEU A 326 15.20 -15.71 -12.27
C LEU A 326 16.32 -15.96 -11.25
N LEU A 327 17.48 -16.45 -11.69
CA LEU A 327 18.64 -16.68 -10.82
C LEU A 327 19.19 -15.37 -10.25
N CYS A 328 19.24 -14.30 -11.03
CA CYS A 328 19.71 -12.99 -10.57
C CYS A 328 18.84 -12.46 -9.41
N ILE A 329 17.51 -12.56 -9.55
CA ILE A 329 16.59 -12.12 -8.49
C ILE A 329 16.78 -12.95 -7.21
N ALA A 330 16.94 -14.26 -7.34
CA ALA A 330 17.16 -15.16 -6.21
C ALA A 330 18.45 -14.83 -5.44
N GLN A 331 19.53 -14.46 -6.15
CA GLN A 331 20.81 -14.08 -5.55
C GLN A 331 20.73 -12.77 -4.77
N HIS A 332 19.93 -11.82 -5.23
CA HIS A 332 19.75 -10.51 -4.59
C HIS A 332 18.68 -10.47 -3.47
N ASN A 333 18.19 -11.63 -3.01
CA ASN A 333 17.14 -11.67 -2.00
C ASN A 333 17.52 -10.99 -0.68
N SER A 334 18.79 -11.05 -0.25
CA SER A 334 19.20 -10.48 1.03
C SER A 334 19.01 -8.97 1.12
N GLU A 335 19.25 -8.27 0.01
CA GLU A 335 19.19 -6.82 -0.10
C GLU A 335 17.74 -6.32 -0.15
N LEU A 336 16.83 -7.11 -0.72
CA LEU A 336 15.41 -6.77 -0.83
C LEU A 336 14.65 -6.87 0.51
N ARG A 337 15.23 -7.49 1.54
CA ARG A 337 14.56 -7.74 2.82
C ARG A 337 14.53 -6.54 3.76
N PHE A 338 15.49 -5.62 3.63
CA PHE A 338 15.69 -4.55 4.59
C PHE A 338 15.87 -3.20 3.90
N TYR A 339 15.19 -2.19 4.45
CA TYR A 339 15.36 -0.80 4.06
C TYR A 339 16.36 -0.11 4.98
N SER A 340 17.13 0.81 4.43
CA SER A 340 18.04 1.64 5.23
C SER A 340 17.24 2.59 6.13
N PRO A 341 17.62 2.76 7.40
CA PRO A 341 17.01 3.79 8.23
C PRO A 341 17.28 5.18 7.63
N PRO A 342 16.40 6.17 7.89
CA PRO A 342 16.61 7.54 7.45
C PRO A 342 17.94 8.10 7.98
N ILE A 343 18.57 8.96 7.17
CA ILE A 343 19.90 9.52 7.42
C ILE A 343 19.94 10.19 8.80
N GLY A 344 20.90 9.80 9.65
CA GLY A 344 21.12 10.38 10.97
C GLY A 344 20.48 9.63 12.15
N ASN A 345 19.65 8.61 11.91
CA ASN A 345 19.06 7.78 12.98
C ASN A 345 19.60 6.34 12.94
N THR A 346 20.87 6.17 13.30
CA THR A 346 21.54 4.85 13.38
C THR A 346 21.71 4.36 14.81
N ARG A 347 20.91 4.86 15.76
CA ARG A 347 21.00 4.42 17.16
C ARG A 347 20.68 2.93 17.26
N GLY A 348 21.63 2.15 17.78
CA GLY A 348 21.46 0.71 18.02
C GLY A 348 21.85 -0.23 16.88
N PHE A 349 22.30 0.27 15.71
CA PHE A 349 22.77 -0.60 14.62
C PHE A 349 24.29 -0.77 14.66
N LEU A 350 24.77 -2.01 14.86
CA LEU A 350 26.19 -2.36 14.67
C LEU A 350 26.57 -2.25 13.19
N LEU A 351 27.73 -1.65 12.89
CA LEU A 351 28.21 -1.50 11.51
C LEU A 351 28.39 -2.86 10.79
N THR A 352 28.66 -3.92 11.55
CA THR A 352 28.83 -5.30 11.06
C THR A 352 27.52 -5.98 10.69
N GLU A 353 26.38 -5.54 11.23
CA GLU A 353 25.05 -6.07 10.91
C GLU A 353 24.40 -5.35 9.72
N ARG A 354 25.02 -4.25 9.28
CA ARG A 354 24.55 -3.41 8.18
C ARG A 354 24.93 -4.04 6.84
N LYS A 355 24.26 -5.14 6.45
CA LYS A 355 24.23 -5.57 5.04
C LYS A 355 23.70 -4.41 4.21
N SER A 356 24.34 -4.05 3.09
CA SER A 356 23.99 -2.92 2.20
C SER A 356 22.48 -2.80 1.97
N PRO A 357 21.74 -2.03 2.80
CA PRO A 357 20.30 -2.03 2.74
C PRO A 357 19.87 -1.08 1.64
N MET A 358 18.72 -1.35 1.04
CA MET A 358 18.20 -0.47 0.01
C MET A 358 17.88 0.92 0.57
N ASN A 359 18.36 1.97 -0.09
CA ASN A 359 18.03 3.33 0.30
C ASN A 359 16.68 3.74 -0.29
N CYS A 360 15.64 3.71 0.55
CA CYS A 360 14.29 4.18 0.21
C CYS A 360 13.90 5.38 1.09
N SER A 361 14.86 6.24 1.45
CA SER A 361 14.64 7.40 2.33
C SER A 361 13.62 8.40 1.79
N GLU A 362 13.33 8.35 0.49
CA GLU A 362 12.31 9.20 -0.17
C GLU A 362 10.86 8.69 0.04
N CYS A 363 10.67 7.49 0.60
CA CYS A 363 9.35 6.94 0.89
C CYS A 363 8.86 7.39 2.28
N LEU A 364 8.36 8.63 2.34
CA LEU A 364 7.75 9.19 3.54
C LEU A 364 6.36 8.56 3.80
N PRO A 365 5.86 8.60 5.05
CA PRO A 365 4.48 8.24 5.36
C PRO A 365 3.45 9.03 4.55
N THR A 366 2.24 8.49 4.44
CA THR A 366 1.12 9.18 3.78
C THR A 366 0.41 10.10 4.78
N CYS A 367 0.09 11.34 4.37
CA CYS A 367 -0.57 12.31 5.26
C CYS A 367 -2.04 11.94 5.57
N HIS A 368 -2.74 11.35 4.60
CA HIS A 368 -4.03 10.69 4.82
C HIS A 368 -3.82 9.18 4.80
N GLU A 369 -4.18 8.52 5.89
CA GLU A 369 -3.94 7.08 6.01
C GLU A 369 -5.17 6.38 6.59
N SER A 370 -5.45 5.19 6.10
CA SER A 370 -6.45 4.29 6.65
C SER A 370 -5.78 2.96 6.92
N VAL A 371 -5.71 2.58 8.20
CA VAL A 371 -5.02 1.38 8.68
C VAL A 371 -6.05 0.46 9.32
N TYR A 372 -5.88 -0.84 9.12
CA TYR A 372 -6.70 -1.87 9.75
C TYR A 372 -5.86 -2.66 10.75
N ASP A 373 -6.28 -2.66 12.00
CA ASP A 373 -5.82 -3.65 12.97
C ASP A 373 -6.72 -4.88 12.89
N LEU A 374 -6.12 -6.06 12.94
CA LEU A 374 -6.79 -7.33 12.68
C LEU A 374 -6.65 -8.24 13.89
N ASP A 375 -7.76 -8.52 14.55
CA ASP A 375 -7.83 -9.60 15.53
C ASP A 375 -8.34 -10.87 14.84
N MET A 376 -7.72 -12.00 15.13
CA MET A 376 -8.03 -13.26 14.47
C MET A 376 -8.36 -14.35 15.47
N ASP A 377 -9.34 -15.17 15.11
CA ASP A 377 -9.71 -16.35 15.89
C ASP A 377 -9.98 -17.56 14.99
N TYR A 378 -9.47 -18.73 15.40
CA TYR A 378 -9.69 -19.99 14.72
C TYR A 378 -10.64 -20.85 15.54
N SER A 379 -11.80 -21.15 14.96
CA SER A 379 -12.80 -22.00 15.59
C SER A 379 -13.19 -23.17 14.69
N LEU A 380 -13.74 -24.21 15.31
CA LEU A 380 -14.47 -25.25 14.61
C LEU A 380 -15.93 -24.84 14.56
N ASP A 381 -16.49 -24.80 13.35
CA ASP A 381 -17.88 -24.43 13.14
C ASP A 381 -18.68 -25.64 12.66
N SER A 382 -19.78 -25.90 13.35
CA SER A 382 -20.66 -27.05 13.13
C SER A 382 -21.73 -26.81 12.07
N GLN A 383 -21.84 -25.57 11.57
CA GLN A 383 -22.79 -25.23 10.53
C GLN A 383 -22.60 -26.12 9.29
N PRO A 384 -23.68 -26.64 8.66
CA PRO A 384 -23.56 -27.62 7.58
C PRO A 384 -22.66 -27.17 6.42
N LEU A 385 -22.76 -25.89 6.04
CA LEU A 385 -21.95 -25.32 4.97
C LEU A 385 -20.45 -25.33 5.32
N THR A 386 -20.08 -24.84 6.51
CA THR A 386 -18.71 -24.84 7.03
C THR A 386 -18.16 -26.26 7.18
N ARG A 387 -18.96 -27.19 7.67
CA ARG A 387 -18.57 -28.59 7.85
C ARG A 387 -18.26 -29.30 6.53
N SER A 388 -18.95 -28.90 5.46
CA SER A 388 -18.73 -29.43 4.11
C SER A 388 -17.56 -28.76 3.38
N SER A 389 -17.21 -27.51 3.75
CA SER A 389 -16.13 -26.75 3.13
C SER A 389 -14.75 -27.15 3.67
N TYR A 390 -13.72 -26.85 2.87
CA TYR A 390 -12.32 -27.10 3.22
C TYR A 390 -11.69 -25.82 3.74
N GLY A 391 -12.27 -25.32 4.83
CA GLY A 391 -11.96 -24.01 5.41
C GLY A 391 -13.03 -22.98 5.06
N SER A 392 -13.21 -22.03 5.98
CA SER A 392 -14.10 -20.89 5.83
C SER A 392 -13.49 -19.67 6.49
N VAL A 393 -13.85 -18.48 5.99
CA VAL A 393 -13.36 -17.20 6.48
C VAL A 393 -14.54 -16.27 6.65
N ASP A 394 -14.58 -15.57 7.77
CA ASP A 394 -15.60 -14.57 8.10
C ASP A 394 -14.88 -13.28 8.49
N ILE A 395 -14.92 -12.29 7.62
CA ILE A 395 -14.28 -10.98 7.83
C ILE A 395 -15.37 -9.95 8.14
N PHE A 396 -15.26 -9.27 9.27
CA PHE A 396 -16.25 -8.31 9.73
C PHE A 396 -15.63 -7.23 10.62
N TYR A 397 -16.32 -6.10 10.78
CA TYR A 397 -15.86 -5.07 11.71
C TYR A 397 -16.07 -5.50 13.15
N ARG A 398 -15.06 -5.29 14.00
CA ARG A 398 -15.15 -5.62 15.43
C ARG A 398 -16.11 -4.70 16.18
N ASN A 399 -16.08 -3.41 15.85
CA ASN A 399 -16.81 -2.35 16.54
C ASN A 399 -17.70 -1.61 15.54
N GLU A 400 -18.81 -1.03 16.00
CA GLU A 400 -19.78 -0.28 15.17
C GLU A 400 -19.27 1.10 14.67
N GLY A 401 -18.03 1.46 14.99
CA GLY A 401 -17.40 2.70 14.55
C GLY A 401 -15.89 2.59 14.46
N ALA A 402 -15.31 3.51 13.71
CA ALA A 402 -13.88 3.67 13.52
C ALA A 402 -13.32 4.79 14.41
N VAL A 403 -12.03 4.70 14.73
CA VAL A 403 -11.32 5.80 15.41
C VAL A 403 -10.69 6.71 14.36
N LYS A 404 -11.05 7.99 14.40
CA LYS A 404 -10.52 9.05 13.55
C LYS A 404 -9.51 9.89 14.33
N TYR A 405 -8.27 9.86 13.86
CA TYR A 405 -7.22 10.78 14.23
C TYR A 405 -7.21 11.98 13.28
N GLU A 406 -6.99 13.15 13.85
CA GLU A 406 -6.74 14.38 13.10
C GLU A 406 -5.32 14.85 13.39
N ARG A 407 -4.58 15.12 12.33
CA ARG A 407 -3.25 15.70 12.39
C ARG A 407 -3.35 17.15 11.97
N ASP A 408 -2.89 18.04 12.83
CA ASP A 408 -2.89 19.48 12.59
C ASP A 408 -1.55 20.12 12.96
N VAL A 409 -1.36 21.38 12.59
CA VAL A 409 -0.19 22.17 12.97
C VAL A 409 -0.25 22.53 14.46
N THR A 410 0.86 22.37 15.18
CA THR A 410 0.90 22.66 16.63
C THR A 410 0.76 24.13 16.96
N PHE A 411 1.31 24.98 16.10
CA PHE A 411 1.27 26.43 16.21
C PHE A 411 1.29 27.02 14.80
N GLY A 412 0.28 27.81 14.46
CA GLY A 412 0.35 28.65 13.27
C GLY A 412 1.29 29.84 13.49
N TRP A 413 1.69 30.51 12.41
CA TRP A 413 2.42 31.78 12.48
C TRP A 413 1.63 32.86 13.25
N ILE A 414 0.30 32.81 13.18
CA ILE A 414 -0.59 33.70 13.93
C ILE A 414 -0.48 33.44 15.43
N ASP A 415 -0.48 32.18 15.87
CA ASP A 415 -0.37 31.83 17.30
C ASP A 415 0.98 32.25 17.89
N LEU A 416 2.05 32.14 17.08
CA LEU A 416 3.37 32.61 17.45
C LEU A 416 3.37 34.14 17.66
N LEU A 417 2.78 34.89 16.72
CA LEU A 417 2.65 36.35 16.80
C LEU A 417 1.81 36.77 18.01
N VAL A 418 0.67 36.11 18.23
CA VAL A 418 -0.20 36.37 19.39
C VAL A 418 0.53 36.10 20.69
N SER A 419 1.31 35.02 20.77
CA SER A 419 2.06 34.68 21.99
C SER A 419 3.19 35.67 22.29
N PHE A 420 3.98 36.06 21.28
CA PHE A 420 5.01 37.09 21.45
C PHE A 420 4.40 38.46 21.75
N GLY A 421 3.31 38.82 21.08
CA GLY A 421 2.55 40.05 21.33
C GLY A 421 1.97 40.10 22.74
N GLY A 422 1.45 38.98 23.24
CA GLY A 422 0.95 38.85 24.61
C GLY A 422 2.05 39.03 25.66
N ILE A 423 3.22 38.42 25.46
CA ILE A 423 4.39 38.59 26.35
C ILE A 423 4.89 40.04 26.33
N ALA A 424 5.06 40.63 25.14
CA ALA A 424 5.52 42.01 25.00
C ALA A 424 4.51 43.02 25.60
N GLY A 425 3.21 42.80 25.39
CA GLY A 425 2.14 43.61 25.94
C GLY A 425 2.08 43.54 27.47
N LEU A 426 2.18 42.34 28.05
CA LEU A 426 2.09 42.16 29.50
C LEU A 426 3.32 42.68 30.25
N PHE A 427 4.54 42.42 29.76
CA PHE A 427 5.77 42.76 30.49
C PHE A 427 6.33 44.14 30.17
N LEU A 428 6.14 44.62 28.94
CA LEU A 428 6.73 45.90 28.49
C LEU A 428 5.66 46.99 28.26
N GLY A 429 4.37 46.66 28.33
CA GLY A 429 3.30 47.56 27.87
C GLY A 429 3.37 47.86 26.37
N PHE A 430 4.14 47.05 25.63
CA PHE A 430 4.45 47.27 24.22
C PHE A 430 3.30 46.75 23.36
N SER A 431 2.74 47.63 22.53
CA SER A 431 1.63 47.33 21.63
C SER A 431 1.95 47.72 20.19
N LEU A 432 1.10 47.30 19.24
CA LEU A 432 1.23 47.72 17.84
C LEU A 432 1.21 49.26 17.69
N LEU A 433 0.44 49.95 18.55
CA LEU A 433 0.40 51.41 18.58
C LEU A 433 1.75 52.00 19.01
N THR A 434 2.42 51.41 20.00
CA THR A 434 3.75 51.87 20.40
C THR A 434 4.78 51.71 19.28
N ILE A 435 4.70 50.64 18.46
CA ILE A 435 5.56 50.48 17.27
C ILE A 435 5.33 51.62 16.27
N ILE A 436 4.06 51.91 15.98
CA ILE A 436 3.69 52.99 15.05
C ILE A 436 4.20 54.34 15.57
N GLU A 437 4.09 54.60 16.87
CA GLU A 437 4.62 55.81 17.50
C GLU A 437 6.15 55.90 17.40
N PHE A 438 6.87 54.80 17.66
CA PHE A 438 8.33 54.76 17.49
C PHE A 438 8.74 55.05 16.04
N VAL A 439 8.04 54.47 15.07
CA VAL A 439 8.29 54.71 13.64
C VAL A 439 7.98 56.17 13.28
N TYR A 440 6.87 56.72 13.76
CA TYR A 440 6.49 58.13 13.53
C TYR A 440 7.54 59.09 14.09
N TRP A 441 7.92 58.94 15.36
CA TRP A 441 8.93 59.79 16.01
C TRP A 441 10.32 59.59 15.41
N GLY A 442 10.68 58.35 15.06
CA GLY A 442 11.91 58.01 14.36
C GLY A 442 12.01 58.69 13.00
N MET A 443 10.95 58.61 12.18
CA MET A 443 10.88 59.32 10.89
C MET A 443 11.01 60.82 11.08
N LYS A 444 10.26 61.41 12.02
CA LYS A 444 10.34 62.85 12.33
C LYS A 444 11.74 63.29 12.77
N PHE A 445 12.42 62.48 13.60
CA PHE A 445 13.78 62.72 14.04
C PHE A 445 14.78 62.63 12.87
N LEU A 446 14.65 61.63 12.00
CA LEU A 446 15.47 61.51 10.79
C LEU A 446 15.26 62.68 9.83
N THR A 447 14.01 63.12 9.62
CA THR A 447 13.71 64.31 8.81
C THR A 447 14.30 65.57 9.44
N TYR A 448 14.20 65.74 10.76
CA TYR A 448 14.81 66.86 11.47
C TYR A 448 16.34 66.87 11.34
N GLN A 449 17.00 65.72 11.52
CA GLN A 449 18.45 65.60 11.34
C GLN A 449 18.87 65.84 9.89
N TYR A 450 18.09 65.36 8.92
CA TYR A 450 18.33 65.62 7.50
C TYR A 450 18.24 67.12 7.18
N ILE A 451 17.20 67.82 7.68
CA ILE A 451 17.04 69.27 7.50
C ILE A 451 18.20 70.03 8.18
N ARG A 452 18.59 69.64 9.39
CA ARG A 452 19.71 70.25 10.12
C ARG A 452 21.05 70.04 9.41
N TYR A 453 21.29 68.85 8.87
CA TYR A 453 22.48 68.53 8.07
C TYR A 453 22.50 69.33 6.75
N SER A 454 21.37 69.42 6.04
CA SER A 454 21.23 70.23 4.82
C SER A 454 21.46 71.72 5.09
N SER A 455 20.91 72.27 6.18
CA SER A 455 21.14 73.65 6.59
C SER A 455 22.61 73.94 6.96
N SER A 456 23.33 72.95 7.52
CA SER A 456 24.75 73.08 7.84
C SER A 456 25.64 73.01 6.58
N ARG A 457 25.24 72.30 5.52
CA ARG A 457 25.91 72.31 4.20
C ARG A 457 25.72 73.64 3.48
N ASN A 458 24.53 74.23 3.55
CA ASN A 458 24.22 75.53 2.94
C ASN A 458 24.87 76.72 3.67
N LYS A 459 25.55 76.50 4.81
CA LYS A 459 26.37 77.52 5.50
C LYS A 459 27.86 77.48 5.13
N ILE A 460 28.32 76.51 4.32
CA ILE A 460 29.74 76.35 3.94
C ILE A 460 30.05 76.92 2.53
N SER A 461 29.08 77.55 1.87
CA SER A 461 29.34 78.38 0.67
C SER A 461 29.12 79.85 1.00
N PRO A 462 30.14 80.58 1.49
CA PRO A 462 30.21 82.00 1.23
C PRO A 462 30.65 82.19 -0.23
N GLU A 463 29.77 82.77 -1.06
CA GLU A 463 30.22 83.53 -2.22
C GLU A 463 31.12 84.67 -1.72
N TYR A 464 32.39 84.61 -2.08
CA TYR A 464 33.25 85.77 -2.28
C TYR A 464 34.31 85.45 -3.34
#